data_AF-A0ABD4KW83-F1
#
_entry.id   AF-A0ABD4KW83-F1
#
_cell.length_a   1.000
_cell.length_b   1.000
_cell.length_c   1.000
_cell.angle_alpha   90.00
_cell.angle_beta   90.00
_cell.angle_gamma   90.00
#
_symmetry.space_group_name_H-M   'P 1'
#
loop_
_entity.id
_entity.type
_entity.pdbx_description
1 polymer ?
#
loop_
_entity_poly.entity_id
_entity_poly.type
_entity_poly.pdbx_seq_one_letter_code
_entity_poly.pdbx_strand_id
1 'polypeptide(L)'
;NRGPKESLNNYLFTYSLLSFWNALESHSNTLSLDIITYAEGSPGRVFKLDENSVAERLLSIEELTQGKLIWSDSAGIKQILRTDTDFKELMTALLEKAYE
;
A
#
# COMPACT_ATOMS: atom_id res chain seq x y z
N ASN A 1 8.30 -9.59 16.49
CA ASN A 1 8.58 -8.14 16.49
C ASN A 1 8.06 -7.52 15.21
N ARG A 2 7.40 -6.35 15.33
CA ARG A 2 7.06 -5.51 14.17
C ARG A 2 8.32 -4.75 13.73
N GLY A 3 8.46 -4.50 12.43
CA GLY A 3 9.62 -3.81 11.87
C GLY A 3 9.96 -4.26 10.46
N PRO A 4 11.11 -3.83 9.90
CA PRO A 4 11.43 -4.01 8.50
C PRO A 4 11.47 -5.49 8.08
N LYS A 5 11.24 -5.71 6.78
CA LYS A 5 11.17 -7.02 6.14
C LYS A 5 11.89 -6.94 4.79
N GLU A 6 13.22 -7.00 4.80
CA GLU A 6 14.04 -6.86 3.58
C GLU A 6 13.63 -7.83 2.46
N SER A 7 13.22 -9.05 2.82
CA SER A 7 12.79 -10.06 1.85
C SER A 7 11.36 -9.86 1.30
N LEU A 8 10.59 -8.90 1.85
CA LEU A 8 9.24 -8.63 1.36
C LEU A 8 9.32 -7.71 0.15
N ASN A 9 8.97 -8.24 -1.01
CA ASN A 9 8.93 -7.53 -2.29
C ASN A 9 7.93 -6.35 -2.24
N ASN A 10 8.33 -5.17 -2.74
CA ASN A 10 7.50 -3.97 -2.77
C ASN A 10 6.28 -4.09 -3.70
N TYR A 11 6.37 -4.85 -4.78
CA TYR A 11 5.23 -5.15 -5.65
C TYR A 11 4.19 -6.00 -4.92
N LEU A 12 4.62 -7.01 -4.15
CA LEU A 12 3.71 -7.83 -3.33
C LEU A 12 3.04 -7.00 -2.22
N PHE A 13 3.82 -6.13 -1.56
CA PHE A 13 3.27 -5.20 -0.58
C PHE A 13 2.21 -4.29 -1.22
N THR A 14 2.51 -3.69 -2.38
CA THR A 14 1.59 -2.81 -3.11
C THR A 14 0.32 -3.55 -3.55
N TYR A 15 0.46 -4.79 -4.04
CA TYR A 15 -0.68 -5.64 -4.36
C TYR A 15 -1.58 -5.86 -3.13
N SER A 16 -0.98 -6.21 -1.99
CA SER A 16 -1.74 -6.45 -0.75
C SER A 16 -2.48 -5.21 -0.26
N LEU A 17 -1.89 -4.01 -0.45
CA LEU A 17 -2.51 -2.74 -0.11
C LEU A 17 -3.75 -2.47 -0.96
N LEU A 18 -3.67 -2.70 -2.27
CA LEU A 18 -4.83 -2.57 -3.16
C LEU A 18 -5.90 -3.62 -2.85
N SER A 19 -5.50 -4.86 -2.60
CA SER A 19 -6.42 -5.94 -2.20
C SER A 19 -7.16 -5.59 -0.90
N PHE A 20 -6.43 -5.10 0.10
CA PHE A 20 -6.99 -4.61 1.36
C PHE A 20 -7.94 -3.43 1.13
N TRP A 21 -7.55 -2.42 0.35
CA TRP A 21 -8.38 -1.25 0.10
C TRP A 21 -9.68 -1.62 -0.64
N ASN A 22 -9.62 -2.53 -1.62
CA ASN A 22 -10.80 -3.04 -2.30
C ASN A 22 -11.75 -3.78 -1.35
N ALA A 23 -11.20 -4.58 -0.42
CA ALA A 23 -11.98 -5.32 0.57
C ALA A 23 -12.68 -4.41 1.61
N LEU A 24 -12.23 -3.16 1.78
CA LEU A 24 -12.92 -2.19 2.63
C LEU A 24 -14.22 -1.65 2.00
N GLU A 25 -14.49 -1.95 0.72
CA GLU A 25 -15.61 -1.39 -0.06
C GLU A 25 -15.71 0.15 0.03
N SER A 26 -14.56 0.81 0.20
CA SER A 26 -14.48 2.24 0.46
C SER A 26 -14.58 3.05 -0.83
N HIS A 27 -15.51 3.99 -0.83
CA HIS A 27 -15.66 5.00 -1.89
C HIS A 27 -14.66 6.17 -1.72
N SER A 28 -13.89 6.19 -0.62
CA SER A 28 -12.87 7.21 -0.37
C SER A 28 -11.72 7.11 -1.36
N ASN A 29 -11.28 8.26 -1.87
CA ASN A 29 -10.06 8.35 -2.68
C ASN A 29 -8.78 8.45 -1.85
N THR A 30 -8.88 8.38 -0.52
CA THR A 30 -7.73 8.38 0.37
C THR A 30 -7.76 7.21 1.35
N LEU A 31 -6.57 6.75 1.73
CA LEU A 31 -6.35 5.73 2.76
C LEU A 31 -5.20 6.17 3.68
N SER A 32 -5.47 6.34 4.97
CA SER A 32 -4.48 6.85 5.92
C SER A 32 -3.41 5.82 6.26
N LEU A 33 -2.21 6.30 6.61
CA LEU A 33 -1.11 5.46 7.07
C LEU A 33 -1.50 4.60 8.28
N ASP A 34 -2.29 5.16 9.21
CA ASP A 34 -2.78 4.46 10.39
C ASP A 34 -3.61 3.22 10.01
N ILE A 35 -4.55 3.36 9.07
CA ILE A 35 -5.37 2.24 8.59
C ILE A 35 -4.50 1.20 7.88
N ILE A 36 -3.58 1.63 7.00
CA ILE A 36 -2.65 0.74 6.30
C ILE A 36 -1.77 -0.06 7.28
N THR A 37 -1.43 0.55 8.42
CA THR A 37 -0.49 -0.04 9.41
C THR A 37 -1.21 -0.91 10.44
N TYR A 38 -2.38 -0.48 10.90
CA TYR A 38 -2.98 -0.99 12.14
C TYR A 38 -4.41 -1.50 12.02
N ALA A 39 -5.12 -1.32 10.90
CA ALA A 39 -6.45 -1.90 10.75
C ALA A 39 -6.41 -3.44 10.70
N GLU A 40 -7.52 -4.10 11.01
CA GLU A 40 -7.65 -5.53 10.83
C GLU A 40 -7.49 -5.90 9.34
N GLY A 41 -6.73 -6.95 9.05
CA GLY A 41 -6.42 -7.35 7.67
C GLY A 41 -5.46 -6.42 6.92
N SER A 42 -4.97 -5.34 7.55
CA SER A 42 -4.10 -4.38 6.87
C SER A 42 -2.73 -4.98 6.53
N PRO A 43 -2.04 -4.48 5.48
CA PRO A 43 -0.69 -4.92 5.13
C PRO A 43 0.30 -4.83 6.30
N GLY A 44 0.21 -3.76 7.11
CA GLY A 44 1.05 -3.61 8.29
C GLY A 44 0.86 -4.72 9.32
N ARG A 45 -0.38 -5.18 9.53
CA ARG A 45 -0.66 -6.33 10.41
C ARG A 45 -0.23 -7.65 9.79
N VAL A 46 -0.59 -7.89 8.53
CA VAL A 46 -0.31 -9.16 7.82
C VAL A 46 1.19 -9.45 7.77
N PHE A 47 2.00 -8.44 7.42
CA PHE A 47 3.45 -8.59 7.30
C PHE A 47 4.23 -8.26 8.58
N LYS A 48 3.55 -7.90 9.66
CA LYS A 48 4.15 -7.45 10.93
C LYS A 48 5.15 -6.30 10.69
N LEU A 49 4.70 -5.26 9.99
CA LEU A 49 5.46 -4.02 9.79
C LEU A 49 5.09 -3.02 10.89
N ASP A 50 6.03 -2.16 11.25
CA ASP A 50 5.75 -0.94 11.99
C ASP A 50 5.43 0.21 11.03
N GLU A 51 4.97 1.34 11.56
CA GLU A 51 4.56 2.50 10.78
C GLU A 51 5.68 3.04 9.89
N ASN A 52 6.92 3.07 10.39
CA ASN A 52 8.07 3.53 9.63
C ASN A 52 8.34 2.61 8.44
N SER A 53 8.29 1.30 8.65
CA SER A 53 8.47 0.30 7.61
C SER A 53 7.37 0.34 6.54
N VAL A 54 6.14 0.69 6.95
CA VAL A 54 5.03 0.93 6.00
C VAL A 54 5.30 2.20 5.21
N ALA A 55 5.57 3.32 5.88
CA ALA A 55 5.79 4.62 5.25
C ALA A 55 6.95 4.58 4.24
N GLU A 56 8.05 3.92 4.58
CA GLU A 56 9.20 3.74 3.68
C GLU A 56 8.81 3.05 2.37
N ARG A 57 7.96 2.03 2.42
CA ARG A 57 7.46 1.35 1.22
C ARG A 57 6.53 2.26 0.40
N LEU A 58 5.70 3.04 1.08
CA LEU A 58 4.79 3.99 0.44
C LEU A 58 5.52 5.11 -0.32
N LEU A 59 6.77 5.45 0.04
CA LEU A 59 7.57 6.41 -0.73
C LEU A 59 7.79 5.97 -2.19
N SER A 60 7.88 4.66 -2.45
CA SER A 60 8.10 4.11 -3.79
C SER A 60 6.80 3.85 -4.58
N ILE A 61 5.63 4.02 -3.95
CA ILE A 61 4.37 3.50 -4.49
C ILE A 61 3.94 4.16 -5.79
N GLU A 62 4.27 5.44 -5.96
CA GLU A 62 3.90 6.20 -7.16
C GLU A 62 4.60 5.63 -8.40
N GLU A 63 5.88 5.31 -8.28
CA GLU A 63 6.66 4.67 -9.34
C GLU A 63 6.13 3.27 -9.64
N LEU A 64 5.88 2.46 -8.60
CA LEU A 64 5.41 1.08 -8.75
C LEU A 64 4.03 0.99 -9.41
N THR A 65 3.23 2.05 -9.30
CA THR A 65 1.85 2.11 -9.79
C THR A 65 1.65 3.08 -10.94
N GLN A 66 2.73 3.66 -11.49
CA GLN A 66 2.68 4.63 -12.58
C GLN A 66 1.75 5.82 -12.28
N GLY A 67 1.79 6.33 -11.04
CA GLY A 67 0.98 7.47 -10.60
C GLY A 67 -0.46 7.14 -10.23
N LYS A 68 -0.89 5.87 -10.30
CA LYS A 68 -2.25 5.47 -9.90
C LYS A 68 -2.49 5.59 -8.39
N LEU A 69 -1.44 5.39 -7.60
CA LEU A 69 -1.41 5.68 -6.17
C LEU A 69 -0.32 6.73 -5.88
N ILE A 70 -0.64 7.72 -5.05
CA ILE A 70 0.28 8.81 -4.70
C ILE A 70 0.41 8.87 -3.19
N TRP A 71 1.64 8.87 -2.69
CA TRP A 71 1.92 9.13 -1.28
C TRP A 71 1.87 10.63 -0.97
N SER A 72 1.20 10.97 0.12
CA SER A 72 1.16 12.34 0.65
C SER A 72 1.47 12.35 2.13
N ASP A 73 2.46 13.17 2.49
CA ASP A 73 2.80 13.55 3.86
C ASP A 73 2.79 15.08 3.93
N SER A 74 1.67 15.65 4.36
CA SER A 74 1.50 17.11 4.41
C SER A 74 0.73 17.53 5.65
N ALA A 75 1.23 18.56 6.34
CA ALA A 75 0.63 19.09 7.57
C ALA A 75 0.31 18.03 8.64
N GLY A 76 1.13 16.97 8.73
CA GLY A 76 0.95 15.86 9.66
C GLY A 76 -0.08 14.81 9.22
N ILE A 77 -0.68 14.97 8.04
CA ILE A 77 -1.57 13.97 7.43
C ILE A 77 -0.76 13.10 6.48
N LYS A 78 -0.69 11.81 6.82
CA LYS A 78 0.02 10.78 6.07
C LYS A 78 -0.96 9.79 5.45
N GLN A 79 -1.02 9.75 4.13
CA GLN A 79 -2.03 8.96 3.40
C GLN A 79 -1.60 8.62 1.97
N ILE A 80 -2.25 7.61 1.41
CA ILE A 80 -2.26 7.36 -0.03
C ILE A 80 -3.50 8.01 -0.63
N LEU A 81 -3.31 8.65 -1.79
CA LEU A 81 -4.37 9.08 -2.69
C LEU A 81 -4.45 8.13 -3.86
N ARG A 82 -5.66 7.77 -4.29
CA ARG A 82 -5.88 7.09 -5.57
C ARG A 82 -6.35 8.08 -6.63
N THR A 83 -5.79 7.96 -7.83
CA THR A 83 -6.19 8.75 -9.00
C THR A 83 -7.11 7.98 -9.95
N ASP A 84 -7.20 6.66 -9.75
CA ASP A 84 -8.03 5.72 -10.50
C ASP A 84 -8.75 4.77 -9.51
N THR A 85 -9.79 4.11 -9.97
CA THR A 85 -10.53 3.08 -9.23
C THR A 85 -10.48 1.71 -9.89
N ASP A 86 -10.10 1.64 -11.18
CA ASP A 86 -9.87 0.36 -11.85
C ASP A 86 -8.41 -0.06 -11.74
N PHE A 87 -8.17 -1.00 -10.83
CA PHE A 87 -6.87 -1.55 -10.54
C PHE A 87 -6.67 -2.98 -11.05
N LYS A 88 -7.61 -3.55 -11.81
CA LYS A 88 -7.54 -4.98 -12.15
C LYS A 88 -6.26 -5.34 -12.91
N GLU A 89 -5.95 -4.59 -13.95
CA GLU A 89 -4.73 -4.78 -14.75
C GLU A 89 -3.46 -4.48 -13.93
N LEU A 90 -3.49 -3.42 -13.12
CA LEU A 90 -2.38 -3.08 -12.23
C LEU A 90 -2.10 -4.21 -11.24
N MET A 91 -3.13 -4.75 -10.59
CA MET A 91 -3.00 -5.82 -9.59
C MET A 91 -2.40 -7.08 -10.20
N THR A 92 -2.77 -7.44 -11.44
CA THR A 92 -2.12 -8.55 -12.16
C THR A 92 -0.64 -8.27 -12.41
N ALA A 93 -0.31 -7.09 -12.94
CA ALA A 93 1.07 -6.71 -13.23
C ALA A 93 1.95 -6.65 -11.95
N LEU A 94 1.39 -6.23 -10.81
CA LEU A 94 2.08 -6.23 -9.53
C LEU A 94 2.40 -7.65 -9.05
N LEU A 95 1.49 -8.61 -9.25
CA LEU A 95 1.78 -10.01 -8.92
C LEU A 95 2.85 -10.60 -9.82
N GLU A 96 2.77 -10.37 -11.13
CA GLU A 96 3.78 -10.86 -12.08
C GLU A 96 5.18 -10.37 -11.67
N LYS A 97 5.35 -9.07 -11.46
CA LYS A 97 6.61 -8.47 -10.99
C LYS A 97 7.06 -8.92 -9.59
N ALA A 98 6.15 -9.42 -8.76
CA ALA A 98 6.49 -9.91 -7.44
C ALA A 98 7.12 -11.31 -7.46
N TYR A 99 6.88 -12.09 -8.53
CA TYR A 99 7.31 -13.48 -8.67
C TYR A 99 8.27 -13.73 -9.86
N GLU A 100 8.66 -12.68 -10.58
CA GLU A 100 9.87 -12.67 -11.43
C GLU A 100 11.15 -12.84 -10.60
#